data_AF-A0A3N4HYW3-F1
#
_entry.id   AF-A0A3N4HYW3-F1
#
_cell.length_a   1.000
_cell.length_b   1.000
_cell.length_c   1.000
_cell.angle_alpha   90.00
_cell.angle_beta   90.00
_cell.angle_gamma   90.00
#
_symmetry.space_group_name_H-M   'P 1'
#
loop_
_entity.id
_entity.type
_entity.pdbx_description
1 polymer ?
#
loop_
_entity_poly.entity_id
_entity_poly.type
_entity_poly.pdbx_seq_one_letter_code
_entity_poly.pdbx_strand_id
1 'polypeptide(L)'
;MSSNKNPLNKTDPDLAPTVHLLSLPLELRLEIYRQCTAFTLLNLSHANTRLRNEVNNEPAIFTSAYGYYTSPTTHPPSAVRARRLRPHNTTIFTIKLITRLLDITERNLLLKLFHGKIEDTRICMACYRVCLLDEIAVSYRGLSHISPERCTSLRTKYHLGHEWFSV
;
A
#
# COMPACT_ATOMS: atom_id res chain seq x y z
N MET A 1 -60.21 -11.51 -35.31
CA MET A 1 -58.77 -11.71 -35.56
C MET A 1 -58.02 -11.10 -34.39
N SER A 2 -57.82 -11.89 -33.34
CA SER A 2 -57.21 -11.47 -32.07
C SER A 2 -55.81 -12.05 -31.99
N SER A 3 -54.79 -11.21 -32.09
CA SER A 3 -53.40 -11.61 -31.84
C SER A 3 -52.99 -11.08 -30.48
N ASN A 4 -53.07 -11.96 -29.49
CA ASN A 4 -52.62 -11.75 -28.12
C ASN A 4 -51.09 -11.93 -28.09
N LYS A 5 -50.34 -10.83 -27.91
CA LYS A 5 -48.88 -10.87 -27.75
C LYS A 5 -48.56 -10.91 -26.25
N ASN A 6 -48.20 -12.09 -25.76
CA ASN A 6 -47.71 -12.29 -24.41
C ASN A 6 -46.19 -11.94 -24.39
N PRO A 7 -45.70 -10.98 -23.59
CA PRO A 7 -44.29 -10.67 -23.53
C PRO A 7 -43.55 -11.74 -22.73
N LEU A 8 -42.59 -12.38 -23.40
CA LEU A 8 -41.70 -13.38 -22.86
C LEU A 8 -40.87 -12.77 -21.72
N ASN A 9 -41.11 -13.24 -20.51
CA ASN A 9 -40.36 -12.91 -19.30
C ASN A 9 -38.92 -13.41 -19.48
N LYS A 10 -37.96 -12.49 -19.72
CA LYS A 10 -36.53 -12.80 -19.66
C LYS A 10 -36.16 -12.96 -18.19
N THR A 11 -36.05 -14.20 -17.73
CA THR A 11 -35.36 -14.53 -16.50
C THR A 11 -33.90 -14.11 -16.64
N ASP A 12 -33.54 -13.02 -15.98
CA ASP A 12 -32.15 -12.56 -15.89
C ASP A 12 -31.28 -13.67 -15.30
N PRO A 13 -30.12 -13.98 -15.90
CA PRO A 13 -29.23 -15.01 -15.39
C PRO A 13 -28.66 -14.57 -14.05
N ASP A 14 -29.15 -15.21 -13.00
CA ASP A 14 -28.36 -15.62 -11.83
C ASP A 14 -27.44 -14.52 -11.26
N LEU A 15 -28.05 -13.48 -10.69
CA LEU A 15 -27.35 -12.51 -9.85
C LEU A 15 -26.90 -13.22 -8.56
N ALA A 16 -25.70 -13.80 -8.62
CA ALA A 16 -25.03 -14.30 -7.43
C ALA A 16 -25.08 -13.22 -6.33
N PRO A 17 -25.48 -13.57 -5.10
CA PRO A 17 -25.68 -12.60 -4.04
C PRO A 17 -24.38 -11.82 -3.79
N THR A 18 -24.43 -10.50 -4.00
CA THR A 18 -23.29 -9.63 -3.73
C THR A 18 -23.14 -9.46 -2.22
N VAL A 19 -22.14 -10.11 -1.63
CA VAL A 19 -21.81 -9.91 -0.22
C VAL A 19 -21.09 -8.58 -0.08
N HIS A 20 -21.69 -7.66 0.69
CA HIS A 20 -21.06 -6.38 0.99
C HIS A 20 -20.06 -6.54 2.14
N LEU A 21 -18.83 -6.07 1.96
CA LEU A 21 -17.82 -6.16 3.01
C LEU A 21 -18.30 -5.54 4.33
N LEU A 22 -19.01 -4.41 4.27
CA LEU A 22 -19.52 -3.69 5.45
C LEU A 22 -20.75 -4.31 6.11
N SER A 23 -21.40 -5.31 5.49
CA SER A 23 -22.48 -6.08 6.12
C SER A 23 -21.95 -7.22 6.98
N LEU A 24 -20.66 -7.54 6.91
CA LEU A 24 -20.03 -8.53 7.76
C LEU A 24 -19.84 -8.00 9.20
N PRO A 25 -19.97 -8.87 10.22
CA PRO A 25 -19.53 -8.57 11.59
C PRO A 25 -18.10 -8.04 11.65
N LEU A 26 -17.80 -7.22 12.66
CA LEU A 26 -16.50 -6.57 12.79
C LEU A 26 -15.36 -7.60 12.82
N GLU A 27 -15.54 -8.69 13.54
CA GLU A 27 -14.55 -9.75 13.76
C GLU A 27 -14.13 -10.38 12.43
N LEU A 28 -15.08 -10.68 11.55
CA LEU A 28 -14.80 -11.24 10.22
C LEU A 28 -14.06 -10.23 9.33
N ARG A 29 -14.39 -8.93 9.45
CA ARG A 29 -13.71 -7.88 8.69
C ARG A 29 -12.26 -7.71 9.17
N LEU A 30 -12.03 -7.71 10.48
CA LEU A 30 -10.67 -7.67 11.04
C LEU A 30 -9.86 -8.90 10.62
N GLU A 31 -10.47 -10.08 10.53
CA GLU A 31 -9.80 -11.28 10.03
C GLU A 31 -9.41 -11.15 8.55
N ILE A 32 -10.29 -10.59 7.69
CA ILE A 32 -9.95 -10.28 6.30
C ILE A 32 -8.77 -9.29 6.24
N TYR A 33 -8.76 -8.27 7.09
CA TYR A 33 -7.68 -7.28 7.14
C TYR A 33 -6.33 -7.90 7.52
N ARG A 34 -6.30 -8.92 8.41
CA ARG A 34 -5.07 -9.64 8.77
C ARG A 34 -4.43 -10.40 7.61
N GLN A 35 -5.22 -10.76 6.60
CA GLN A 35 -4.73 -11.42 5.38
C GLN A 35 -4.25 -10.42 4.31
N CYS A 36 -4.38 -9.12 4.55
CA CYS A 36 -4.01 -8.07 3.61
C CYS A 36 -2.57 -7.58 3.82
N THR A 37 -1.93 -7.11 2.75
CA THR A 37 -0.67 -6.38 2.83
C THR A 37 -0.89 -5.01 3.47
N ALA A 38 0.18 -4.41 3.99
CA ALA A 38 0.11 -3.05 4.52
C ALA A 38 -0.36 -2.06 3.44
N PHE A 39 0.09 -2.21 2.19
CA PHE A 39 -0.35 -1.36 1.10
C PHE A 39 -1.85 -1.54 0.79
N THR A 40 -2.37 -2.77 0.81
CA THR A 40 -3.80 -3.03 0.62
C THR A 40 -4.63 -2.41 1.74
N LEU A 41 -4.21 -2.56 2.99
CA LEU A 41 -4.86 -1.92 4.14
C LEU A 41 -4.89 -0.39 4.01
N LEU A 42 -3.82 0.20 3.47
CA LEU A 42 -3.74 1.64 3.27
C LEU A 42 -4.79 2.10 2.27
N ASN A 43 -4.91 1.37 1.14
CA ASN A 43 -5.94 1.64 0.14
C ASN A 43 -7.36 1.50 0.72
N LEU A 44 -7.63 0.47 1.54
CA LEU A 44 -8.92 0.31 2.23
C LEU A 44 -9.23 1.49 3.15
N SER A 45 -8.23 1.98 3.89
CA SER A 45 -8.36 3.13 4.79
C SER A 45 -8.68 4.45 4.05
N HIS A 46 -8.25 4.57 2.79
CA HIS A 46 -8.58 5.70 1.92
C HIS A 46 -9.95 5.57 1.26
N ALA A 47 -10.44 4.35 1.02
CA ALA A 47 -11.71 4.11 0.36
C ALA A 47 -12.92 4.48 1.23
N ASN A 48 -12.84 4.31 2.56
CA ASN A 48 -13.97 4.55 3.45
C ASN A 48 -13.51 4.96 4.88
N THR A 49 -14.18 5.93 5.49
CA THR A 49 -13.88 6.41 6.86
C THR A 49 -14.10 5.35 7.94
N ARG A 50 -15.10 4.48 7.79
CA ARG A 50 -15.36 3.37 8.72
C ARG A 50 -14.23 2.35 8.70
N LEU A 51 -13.79 1.94 7.49
CA LEU A 51 -12.65 1.03 7.32
C LEU A 51 -11.37 1.65 7.89
N ARG A 52 -11.16 2.95 7.65
CA ARG A 52 -10.04 3.71 8.22
C ARG A 52 -10.01 3.65 9.74
N ASN A 53 -11.15 3.89 10.39
CA ASN A 53 -11.24 3.87 11.84
C ASN A 53 -10.94 2.47 12.38
N GLU A 54 -11.47 1.43 11.74
CA GLU A 54 -11.20 0.05 12.15
C GLU A 54 -9.72 -0.33 12.05
N VAL A 55 -9.07 0.01 10.93
CA VAL A 55 -7.63 -0.25 10.74
C VAL A 55 -6.77 0.53 11.75
N ASN A 56 -7.10 1.80 12.04
CA ASN A 56 -6.32 2.61 12.99
C ASN A 56 -6.59 2.27 14.46
N ASN A 57 -7.78 1.74 14.78
CA ASN A 57 -8.12 1.34 16.15
C ASN A 57 -7.45 0.02 16.57
N GLU A 58 -7.01 -0.80 15.61
CA GLU A 58 -6.30 -2.07 15.87
C GLU A 58 -4.91 -2.08 15.18
N PRO A 59 -3.90 -1.41 15.77
CA PRO A 59 -2.57 -1.32 15.16
C PRO A 59 -1.89 -2.67 14.91
N ALA A 60 -2.25 -3.71 15.68
CA ALA A 60 -1.73 -5.06 15.49
C ALA A 60 -1.93 -5.58 14.06
N ILE A 61 -3.02 -5.16 13.38
CA ILE A 61 -3.34 -5.58 12.01
C ILE A 61 -2.29 -5.08 11.03
N PHE A 62 -2.03 -3.77 11.00
CA PHE A 62 -1.09 -3.25 10.02
C PHE A 62 0.37 -3.41 10.46
N THR A 63 0.67 -3.49 11.75
CA THR A 63 2.04 -3.69 12.24
C THR A 63 2.61 -5.07 11.96
N SER A 64 1.74 -6.09 11.84
CA SER A 64 2.10 -7.46 11.45
C SER A 64 1.97 -7.70 9.94
N ALA A 65 1.34 -6.78 9.20
CA ALA A 65 1.10 -6.93 7.77
C ALA A 65 2.39 -6.84 6.93
N TYR A 66 2.44 -7.62 5.84
CA TYR A 66 3.56 -7.58 4.91
C TYR A 66 3.78 -6.18 4.34
N GLY A 67 5.03 -5.73 4.33
CA GLY A 67 5.43 -4.43 3.80
C GLY A 67 5.32 -3.26 4.79
N TYR A 68 4.88 -3.50 6.02
CA TYR A 68 4.90 -2.51 7.08
C TYR A 68 6.29 -2.30 7.66
N TYR A 69 6.66 -1.03 7.90
CA TYR A 69 7.87 -0.67 8.62
C TYR A 69 7.65 -0.68 10.14
N THR A 70 8.09 -1.75 10.79
CA THR A 70 8.41 -1.67 12.21
C THR A 70 9.77 -0.99 12.33
N SER A 71 9.85 0.16 13.00
CA SER A 71 11.15 0.79 13.25
C SER A 71 12.12 -0.28 13.78
N PRO A 72 13.34 -0.41 13.23
CA PRO A 72 14.25 -1.47 13.63
C PRO A 72 14.74 -1.19 15.05
N THR A 73 14.05 -1.73 16.05
CA THR A 73 14.46 -1.66 17.46
C THR A 73 15.58 -2.64 17.81
N THR A 74 16.18 -3.35 16.85
CA THR A 74 17.17 -4.41 17.13
C THR A 74 18.57 -4.19 16.58
N HIS A 75 18.87 -3.04 15.98
CA HIS A 75 20.27 -2.62 15.87
C HIS A 75 20.55 -1.59 16.96
N PRO A 76 21.48 -1.83 17.90
CA PRO A 76 21.94 -0.78 18.78
C PRO A 76 22.39 0.37 17.88
N PRO A 77 21.79 1.56 17.99
CA PRO A 77 22.16 2.67 17.16
C PRO A 77 23.64 2.93 17.44
N SER A 78 24.50 2.75 16.45
CA SER A 78 25.75 3.51 16.40
C SER A 78 25.34 4.96 16.64
N ALA A 79 25.74 5.53 17.78
CA ALA A 79 25.08 6.59 18.55
C ALA A 79 24.81 7.93 17.83
N VAL A 80 25.05 8.01 16.53
CA VAL A 80 25.07 9.22 15.73
C VAL A 80 23.74 9.49 15.00
N ARG A 81 22.85 8.50 14.83
CA ARG A 81 21.69 8.65 13.91
C ARG A 81 20.29 8.59 14.54
N ALA A 82 20.16 8.40 15.85
CA ALA A 82 18.86 8.30 16.51
C ALA A 82 18.10 9.64 16.72
N ARG A 83 18.59 10.77 16.21
CA ARG A 83 18.03 12.09 16.57
C ARG A 83 16.89 12.62 15.68
N ARG A 84 16.44 11.93 14.61
CA ARG A 84 15.46 12.55 13.67
C ARG A 84 14.26 11.73 13.22
N LEU A 85 14.18 10.43 13.53
CA LEU A 85 12.89 9.74 13.51
C LEU A 85 12.43 9.67 14.95
N ARG A 86 11.85 10.77 15.45
CA ARG A 86 11.03 10.68 16.66
C ARG A 86 10.05 9.54 16.38
N PRO A 87 9.87 8.56 17.28
CA PRO A 87 8.73 7.68 17.21
C PRO A 87 7.52 8.59 17.29
N HIS A 88 7.00 8.98 16.13
CA HIS A 88 5.78 9.73 16.08
C HIS A 88 4.75 8.75 16.64
N ASN A 89 4.25 9.06 17.83
CA ASN A 89 3.06 8.44 18.42
C ASN A 89 1.80 8.72 17.59
N THR A 90 1.97 8.95 16.27
CA THR A 90 0.87 9.09 15.34
C THR A 90 0.43 7.68 15.04
N THR A 91 -0.63 7.27 15.73
CA THR A 91 -1.46 6.08 15.48
C THR A 91 -2.06 6.04 14.07
N ILE A 92 -1.70 6.98 13.19
CA ILE A 92 -2.28 7.15 11.87
C ILE A 92 -1.46 6.34 10.87
N PHE A 93 -2.13 5.36 10.29
CA PHE A 93 -1.60 4.54 9.22
C PHE A 93 -1.45 5.38 7.93
N THR A 94 -0.20 5.58 7.47
CA THR A 94 0.13 6.44 6.33
C THR A 94 1.06 5.73 5.35
N ILE A 95 1.14 6.26 4.11
CA ILE A 95 2.03 5.74 3.04
C ILE A 95 3.51 5.68 3.46
N LYS A 96 3.95 6.55 4.38
CA LYS A 96 5.34 6.58 4.88
C LYS A 96 5.72 5.32 5.66
N LEU A 97 4.74 4.53 6.10
CA LEU A 97 4.94 3.28 6.83
C LEU A 97 5.02 2.07 5.89
N ILE A 98 4.83 2.25 4.58
CA ILE A 98 4.95 1.19 3.58
C ILE A 98 6.38 1.16 3.05
N THR A 99 7.10 0.06 3.33
CA THR A 99 8.49 -0.13 2.87
C THR A 99 8.64 -1.18 1.80
N ARG A 100 7.63 -2.02 1.58
CA ARG A 100 7.67 -3.03 0.54
C ARG A 100 6.29 -3.28 -0.03
N LEU A 101 6.25 -3.50 -1.32
CA LEU A 101 5.06 -3.93 -2.04
C LEU A 101 5.17 -5.42 -2.35
N LEU A 102 4.03 -6.08 -2.48
CA LEU A 102 3.96 -7.52 -2.73
C LEU A 102 4.50 -7.87 -4.10
N ASP A 103 4.06 -7.14 -5.13
CA ASP A 103 4.31 -7.47 -6.51
C ASP A 103 4.30 -6.24 -7.44
N ILE A 104 4.37 -6.52 -8.74
CA ILE A 104 4.28 -5.52 -9.81
C ILE A 104 2.93 -4.81 -9.85
N THR A 105 1.85 -5.48 -9.44
CA THR A 105 0.49 -4.95 -9.43
C THR A 105 0.36 -3.85 -8.38
N GLU A 106 0.78 -4.12 -7.15
CA GLU A 106 0.81 -3.13 -6.07
C GLU A 106 1.71 -1.95 -6.42
N ARG A 107 2.87 -2.20 -7.04
CA ARG A 107 3.75 -1.13 -7.55
C ARG A 107 3.02 -0.22 -8.52
N ASN A 108 2.41 -0.80 -9.56
CA ASN A 108 1.72 -0.01 -10.58
C ASN A 108 0.53 0.73 -9.97
N LEU A 109 -0.18 0.11 -9.02
CA LEU A 109 -1.28 0.74 -8.30
C LEU A 109 -0.80 1.90 -7.43
N LEU A 110 0.31 1.75 -6.70
CA LEU A 110 0.90 2.82 -5.90
C LEU A 110 1.29 4.00 -6.79
N LEU A 111 1.98 3.73 -7.90
CA LEU A 111 2.35 4.77 -8.86
C LEU A 111 1.12 5.48 -9.43
N LYS A 112 0.03 4.75 -9.71
CA LYS A 112 -1.22 5.31 -10.22
C LYS A 112 -1.95 6.18 -9.19
N LEU A 113 -2.12 5.69 -7.96
CA LEU A 113 -2.92 6.36 -6.92
C LEU A 113 -2.19 7.53 -6.25
N PHE A 114 -0.85 7.47 -6.20
CA PHE A 114 -0.04 8.44 -5.48
C PHE A 114 0.93 9.20 -6.40
N HIS A 115 0.69 9.19 -7.71
CA HIS A 115 1.45 10.01 -8.67
C HIS A 115 1.51 11.47 -8.20
N GLY A 116 2.72 12.05 -8.15
CA GLY A 116 2.94 13.43 -7.70
C GLY A 116 2.77 13.70 -6.20
N LYS A 117 2.30 12.73 -5.39
CA LYS A 117 2.18 12.88 -3.93
C LYS A 117 3.39 12.35 -3.17
N ILE A 118 4.24 11.55 -3.83
CA ILE A 118 5.41 10.94 -3.21
C ILE A 118 6.68 11.31 -3.99
N GLU A 119 6.95 12.62 -4.06
CA GLU A 119 8.08 13.20 -4.80
C GLU A 119 9.43 12.58 -4.39
N ASP A 120 9.55 12.19 -3.12
CA ASP A 120 10.77 11.64 -2.54
C ASP A 120 10.78 10.12 -2.41
N THR A 121 9.95 9.39 -3.16
CA THR A 121 9.92 7.93 -3.09
C THR A 121 10.44 7.27 -4.34
N ARG A 122 11.34 6.30 -4.12
CA ARG A 122 11.80 5.36 -5.15
C ARG A 122 11.32 3.97 -4.84
N ILE A 123 11.05 3.20 -5.89
CA ILE A 123 10.65 1.80 -5.77
C ILE A 123 11.65 0.95 -6.53
N CYS A 124 12.26 -0.02 -5.85
CA CYS A 124 13.19 -0.95 -6.48
C CYS A 124 12.40 -1.92 -7.39
N MET A 125 12.72 -1.95 -8.68
CA MET A 125 11.98 -2.76 -9.66
C MET A 125 12.11 -4.28 -9.46
N ALA A 126 13.20 -4.74 -8.83
CA ALA A 126 13.46 -6.16 -8.62
C ALA A 126 12.81 -6.72 -7.35
N CYS A 127 12.81 -5.97 -6.23
CA CYS A 127 12.35 -6.47 -4.94
C CYS A 127 11.15 -5.70 -4.36
N TYR A 128 10.66 -4.69 -5.08
CA TYR A 128 9.51 -3.85 -4.74
C TYR A 128 9.64 -3.09 -3.41
N ARG A 129 10.88 -2.87 -2.95
CA ARG A 129 11.16 -2.01 -1.78
C ARG A 129 10.91 -0.54 -2.12
N VAL A 130 10.22 0.15 -1.23
CA VAL A 130 9.92 1.58 -1.25
C VAL A 130 10.97 2.28 -0.38
N CYS A 131 11.74 3.20 -0.96
CA CYS A 131 12.81 3.94 -0.29
C CYS A 131 12.53 5.44 -0.35
N LEU A 132 12.67 6.13 0.78
CA LEU A 132 12.61 7.60 0.84
C LEU A 132 13.98 8.19 0.45
N LEU A 133 14.01 9.25 -0.38
CA LEU A 133 15.25 9.88 -0.85
C LEU A 133 16.16 10.35 0.30
N ASP A 134 15.57 10.79 1.41
CA ASP A 134 16.31 11.20 2.61
C ASP A 134 17.12 10.05 3.23
N GLU A 135 16.67 8.81 3.12
CA GLU A 135 17.40 7.62 3.60
C GLU A 135 18.56 7.26 2.67
N ILE A 136 18.40 7.51 1.38
CA ILE A 136 19.41 7.20 0.35
C ILE A 136 20.66 8.07 0.54
N ALA A 137 20.50 9.37 0.85
CA ALA A 137 21.62 10.28 1.10
C ALA A 137 22.49 9.88 2.31
N VAL A 138 21.92 9.13 3.25
CA VAL A 138 22.54 8.71 4.51
C VAL A 138 23.24 7.35 4.36
N SER A 139 22.72 6.46 3.48
CA SER A 139 23.30 5.14 3.22
C SER A 139 24.69 5.19 2.58
N TYR A 140 24.97 6.17 1.73
CA TYR A 140 26.25 6.26 1.01
C TYR A 140 27.44 6.77 1.84
N ARG A 141 27.23 7.26 3.07
CA ARG A 141 28.31 7.85 3.89
C ARG A 141 28.89 6.95 4.98
N GLY A 142 28.53 5.66 5.08
CA GLY A 142 29.08 4.85 6.17
C GLY A 142 28.81 3.34 6.19
N LEU A 143 28.32 2.75 5.10
CA LEU A 143 28.07 1.30 5.03
C LEU A 143 28.74 0.71 3.80
N SER A 144 30.05 0.49 3.88
CA SER A 144 30.83 -0.29 2.90
C SER A 144 30.50 -1.80 2.91
N HIS A 145 29.60 -2.27 3.79
CA HIS A 145 29.31 -3.69 3.97
C HIS A 145 27.86 -4.13 3.67
N ILE A 146 26.92 -3.21 3.40
CA ILE A 146 25.65 -3.59 2.77
C ILE A 146 25.83 -3.38 1.28
N SER A 147 26.24 -4.44 0.57
CA SER A 147 26.48 -4.39 -0.86
C SER A 147 25.27 -3.76 -1.59
N PRO A 148 25.47 -2.64 -2.31
CA PRO A 148 24.46 -2.03 -3.18
C PRO A 148 23.98 -2.98 -4.30
N GLU A 149 24.62 -4.13 -4.48
CA GLU A 149 24.45 -5.01 -5.63
C GLU A 149 23.11 -5.76 -5.68
N ARG A 150 22.30 -5.75 -4.61
CA ARG A 150 20.96 -6.40 -4.64
C ARG A 150 19.79 -5.48 -5.00
N CYS A 151 19.94 -4.16 -5.03
CA CYS A 151 18.92 -3.22 -5.54
C CYS A 151 19.53 -2.19 -6.52
N THR A 152 20.36 -2.66 -7.43
CA THR A 152 20.98 -1.82 -8.48
C THR A 152 19.97 -1.27 -9.49
N SER A 153 18.74 -1.78 -9.54
CA SER A 153 17.70 -1.32 -10.46
C SER A 153 16.86 -0.15 -9.94
N LEU A 154 17.40 0.69 -9.04
CA LEU A 154 16.76 1.96 -8.66
C LEU A 154 16.91 2.96 -9.82
N ARG A 155 16.15 2.75 -10.91
CA ARG A 155 16.14 3.68 -12.04
C ARG A 155 15.65 5.04 -11.55
N THR A 156 16.49 6.03 -11.77
CA THR A 156 16.37 7.44 -11.37
C THR A 156 15.17 8.09 -12.07
N LYS A 157 14.36 8.83 -11.29
CA LYS A 157 13.36 9.84 -11.70
C LYS A 157 12.38 9.41 -12.81
N TYR A 158 11.13 9.19 -12.42
CA TYR A 158 10.00 9.41 -13.33
C TYR A 158 9.90 10.92 -13.61
N HIS A 159 10.69 11.43 -14.56
CA HIS A 159 10.26 12.57 -15.37
C HIS A 159 9.24 12.02 -16.37
N LEU A 160 8.01 11.75 -15.91
CA LEU A 160 6.90 11.51 -16.83
C LEU A 160 6.55 12.86 -17.45
N GLY A 161 7.25 13.21 -18.53
CA GLY A 161 6.78 14.20 -19.48
C GLY A 161 5.43 13.75 -20.03
N HIS A 162 4.37 14.47 -19.65
CA HIS A 162 3.28 15.03 -20.47
C HIS A 162 2.72 14.32 -21.73
N GLU A 163 3.02 13.06 -22.05
CA GLU A 163 2.53 12.45 -23.31
C GLU A 163 2.08 10.99 -23.16
N TRP A 164 1.16 10.68 -22.26
CA TRP A 164 0.38 9.43 -22.37
C TRP A 164 -1.03 9.61 -21.81
N PHE A 165 -1.94 10.19 -22.60
CA PHE A 165 -3.37 9.84 -22.63
C PHE A 165 -4.00 10.38 -23.92
N SER A 166 -4.11 9.52 -24.92
CA SER A 166 -5.17 9.56 -25.92
C SER A 166 -5.47 8.11 -26.29
N VAL A 167 -6.46 7.56 -25.59
CA VAL A 167 -7.30 6.44 -25.99
C VAL A 167 -8.72 6.84 -25.64
#